data_AF-A0A1B6B953-F1
#
_entry.id   AF-A0A1B6B953-F1
#
_cell.length_a   1.000
_cell.length_b   1.000
_cell.length_c   1.000
_cell.angle_alpha   90.00
_cell.angle_beta   90.00
_cell.angle_gamma   90.00
#
_symmetry.space_group_name_H-M   'P 1'
#
loop_
_entity.id
_entity.type
_entity.pdbx_description
1 polymer ?
#
loop_
_entity_poly.entity_id
_entity_poly.type
_entity_poly.pdbx_seq_one_letter_code
_entity_poly.pdbx_strand_id
1 'polypeptide(L)'
;MKRNVIEINEEKCVGCGLCAGACMQGAIEIIDGKAKLVSESYCDGLGMCLPKCPVDAIHVVEKETDQFDPSRKNIKAKSNEASDKKNLEPLACGCPGTASKSIQRTAQIESLGVLTSQQVKHEPVASIGLIGSELMQWPVQLRLVSPNAPYFKDADLLIAADCTAFAYGDFHRDFIKGKVTVIGCPKLDDNQYNTDKIAQILSENDIKSITVVRMEVPCCGGMIQAVRQAMLKAQCIVPYTEVTISSEGRVL
;
A
#
# COMPACT_ATOMS: atom_id res chain seq x y z
N MET A 1 -37.25 -9.40 -11.51
CA MET A 1 -36.43 -10.02 -12.58
C MET A 1 -35.44 -11.00 -11.93
N LYS A 2 -35.00 -12.06 -12.62
CA LYS A 2 -33.98 -12.96 -12.06
C LYS A 2 -32.60 -12.33 -12.15
N ARG A 3 -31.87 -12.29 -11.04
CA ARG A 3 -30.48 -11.82 -10.98
C ARG A 3 -29.77 -12.39 -9.75
N ASN A 4 -28.45 -12.24 -9.77
CA ASN A 4 -27.61 -12.57 -8.63
C ASN A 4 -27.78 -11.55 -7.49
N VAL A 5 -27.97 -12.06 -6.28
CA VAL A 5 -28.06 -11.30 -5.03
C VAL A 5 -27.26 -12.04 -3.96
N ILE A 6 -26.81 -11.30 -2.96
CA ILE A 6 -26.17 -11.87 -1.80
C ILE A 6 -27.20 -12.51 -0.87
N GLU A 7 -26.91 -13.71 -0.40
CA GLU A 7 -27.62 -14.39 0.67
C GLU A 7 -26.68 -14.60 1.85
N ILE A 8 -27.17 -14.36 3.07
CA ILE A 8 -26.39 -14.46 4.30
C ILE A 8 -27.02 -15.52 5.19
N ASN A 9 -26.24 -16.53 5.54
CA ASN A 9 -26.61 -17.55 6.50
C ASN A 9 -26.48 -16.98 7.93
N GLU A 10 -27.61 -16.66 8.55
CA GLU A 10 -27.64 -16.05 9.89
C GLU A 10 -27.13 -16.99 10.99
N GLU A 11 -27.23 -18.30 10.83
CA GLU A 11 -26.74 -19.28 11.80
C GLU A 11 -25.20 -19.27 11.88
N LYS A 12 -24.54 -19.23 10.72
CA LYS A 12 -23.08 -19.13 10.63
C LYS A 12 -22.55 -17.74 10.93
N CYS A 13 -23.34 -16.70 10.67
CA CYS A 13 -22.91 -15.31 10.82
C CYS A 13 -22.55 -14.98 12.27
N VAL A 14 -21.34 -14.49 12.51
CA VAL A 14 -20.88 -14.09 13.87
C VAL A 14 -21.01 -12.58 14.14
N GLY A 15 -21.64 -11.82 13.24
CA GLY A 15 -21.90 -10.39 13.46
C GLY A 15 -20.69 -9.47 13.37
N CYS A 16 -19.55 -9.92 12.85
CA CYS A 16 -18.28 -9.18 12.87
C CYS A 16 -18.23 -7.87 12.06
N GLY A 17 -19.23 -7.56 11.23
CA GLY A 17 -19.29 -6.29 10.49
C GLY A 17 -18.38 -6.14 9.26
N LEU A 18 -17.46 -7.09 9.01
CA LEU A 18 -16.49 -6.98 7.91
C LEU A 18 -17.15 -6.88 6.52
N CYS A 19 -18.25 -7.60 6.30
CA CYS A 19 -19.01 -7.55 5.06
C CYS A 19 -19.77 -6.22 4.87
N ALA A 20 -20.29 -5.63 5.95
CA ALA A 20 -20.94 -4.32 5.93
C ALA A 20 -19.94 -3.22 5.54
N GLY A 21 -18.74 -3.24 6.12
CA GLY A 21 -17.67 -2.28 5.78
C GLY A 21 -17.11 -2.46 4.36
N ALA A 22 -17.21 -3.65 3.78
CA ALA A 22 -16.76 -3.92 2.40
C ALA A 22 -17.81 -3.60 1.33
N CYS A 23 -19.07 -3.37 1.73
CA CYS A 23 -20.15 -3.15 0.78
C CYS A 23 -20.14 -1.69 0.28
N MET A 24 -19.63 -1.47 -0.94
CA MET A 24 -19.57 -0.13 -1.53
C MET A 24 -20.95 0.50 -1.77
N GLN A 25 -21.99 -0.32 -1.90
CA GLN A 25 -23.38 0.14 -2.07
C GLN A 25 -24.09 0.43 -0.74
N GLY A 26 -23.50 0.00 0.39
CA GLY A 26 -24.17 0.05 1.69
C GLY A 26 -25.40 -0.86 1.77
N ALA A 27 -25.41 -1.97 1.03
CA ALA A 27 -26.53 -2.90 0.99
C ALA A 27 -26.60 -3.82 2.22
N ILE A 28 -25.49 -4.01 2.93
CA ILE A 28 -25.38 -4.89 4.10
C ILE A 28 -25.21 -4.06 5.36
N GLU A 29 -26.06 -4.30 6.36
CA GLU A 29 -25.96 -3.72 7.71
C GLU A 29 -25.94 -4.81 8.78
N ILE A 30 -25.48 -4.46 9.99
CA ILE A 30 -25.57 -5.34 11.16
C ILE A 30 -26.84 -4.99 11.92
N ILE A 31 -27.79 -5.92 11.93
CA ILE A 31 -29.10 -5.79 12.58
C ILE A 31 -29.24 -6.98 13.53
N ASP A 32 -29.51 -6.72 14.80
CA ASP A 32 -29.60 -7.74 15.86
C ASP A 32 -28.35 -8.63 15.97
N GLY A 33 -27.17 -8.03 15.76
CA GLY A 33 -25.89 -8.74 15.82
C GLY A 33 -25.63 -9.68 14.64
N LYS A 34 -26.43 -9.62 13.56
CA LYS A 34 -26.25 -10.42 12.35
C LYS A 34 -26.18 -9.53 11.12
N ALA A 35 -25.43 -9.94 10.11
CA ALA A 35 -25.39 -9.24 8.84
C ALA A 35 -26.67 -9.51 8.05
N LYS A 36 -27.35 -8.45 7.62
CA LYS A 36 -28.59 -8.52 6.83
C LYS A 36 -28.51 -7.57 5.65
N LEU A 37 -29.14 -7.95 4.53
CA LEU A 37 -29.40 -7.03 3.44
C LEU A 37 -30.52 -6.06 3.85
N VAL A 38 -30.25 -4.76 3.77
CA VAL A 38 -31.26 -3.73 4.06
C VAL A 38 -32.30 -3.68 2.94
N SER A 39 -31.84 -3.86 1.71
CA SER A 39 -32.70 -4.04 0.55
C SER A 39 -31.95 -4.81 -0.52
N GLU A 40 -32.62 -5.77 -1.14
CA GLU A 40 -32.05 -6.50 -2.28
C GLU A 40 -31.78 -5.56 -3.46
N SER A 41 -32.58 -4.50 -3.63
CA SER A 41 -32.40 -3.47 -4.67
C SER A 41 -31.09 -2.69 -4.56
N TYR A 42 -30.41 -2.71 -3.40
CA TYR A 42 -29.12 -2.03 -3.20
C TYR A 42 -27.93 -2.97 -3.44
N CYS A 43 -28.19 -4.27 -3.52
CA CYS A 43 -27.16 -5.27 -3.77
C CYS A 43 -26.95 -5.40 -5.29
N ASP A 44 -25.75 -5.09 -5.77
CA ASP A 44 -25.36 -5.28 -7.18
C ASP A 44 -25.08 -6.75 -7.55
N GLY A 45 -24.92 -7.63 -6.54
CA GLY A 45 -24.66 -9.05 -6.74
C GLY A 45 -23.22 -9.39 -7.13
N LEU A 46 -22.28 -8.43 -7.03
CA LEU A 46 -20.90 -8.61 -7.47
C LEU A 46 -20.06 -9.49 -6.52
N GLY A 47 -20.46 -9.58 -5.25
CA GLY A 47 -19.84 -10.51 -4.30
C GLY A 47 -18.58 -10.03 -3.59
N MET A 48 -18.31 -8.72 -3.56
CA MET A 48 -17.14 -8.16 -2.84
C MET A 48 -17.09 -8.50 -1.34
N CYS A 49 -18.24 -8.80 -0.74
CA CYS A 49 -18.36 -9.19 0.66
C CYS A 49 -17.97 -10.65 0.94
N LEU A 50 -18.00 -11.55 -0.05
CA LEU A 50 -17.68 -12.98 0.11
C LEU A 50 -16.29 -13.21 0.74
N PRO A 51 -15.19 -12.68 0.18
CA PRO A 51 -13.85 -12.92 0.73
C PRO A 51 -13.61 -12.25 2.10
N LYS A 52 -14.57 -11.47 2.60
CA LYS A 52 -14.49 -10.77 3.89
C LYS A 52 -15.16 -11.53 5.02
N CYS A 53 -15.94 -12.57 4.71
CA CYS A 53 -16.58 -13.38 5.75
C CYS A 53 -15.61 -14.44 6.27
N PRO A 54 -15.16 -14.36 7.53
CA PRO A 54 -14.21 -15.34 8.09
C PRO A 54 -14.83 -16.72 8.36
N VAL A 55 -16.17 -16.80 8.35
CA VAL A 55 -16.97 -17.98 8.69
C VAL A 55 -17.78 -18.50 7.51
N ASP A 56 -17.50 -17.99 6.31
CA ASP A 56 -18.12 -18.43 5.06
C ASP A 56 -19.66 -18.46 5.10
N ALA A 57 -20.24 -17.38 5.64
CA ALA A 57 -21.68 -17.24 5.81
C ALA A 57 -22.38 -16.56 4.62
N ILE A 58 -21.65 -16.15 3.58
CA ILE A 58 -22.16 -15.28 2.51
C ILE A 58 -22.07 -16.01 1.16
N HIS A 59 -23.18 -16.07 0.43
CA HIS A 59 -23.27 -16.76 -0.85
C HIS A 59 -23.90 -15.85 -1.91
N VAL A 60 -23.60 -16.08 -3.17
CA VAL A 60 -24.31 -15.47 -4.30
C VAL A 60 -25.38 -16.45 -4.75
N VAL A 61 -26.63 -16.00 -4.79
CA VAL A 61 -27.78 -16.81 -5.25
C VAL A 61 -28.50 -16.08 -6.37
N GLU A 62 -28.99 -16.84 -7.35
CA GLU A 62 -29.88 -16.30 -8.38
C GLU A 62 -31.33 -16.44 -7.90
N LYS A 63 -32.03 -15.31 -7.75
CA LYS A 63 -33.44 -15.31 -7.36
C LYS A 63 -34.22 -14.19 -8.04
N GLU A 64 -35.55 -14.29 -7.97
CA GLU A 64 -36.44 -13.22 -8.42
C GLU A 64 -36.45 -12.10 -7.39
N THR A 65 -35.97 -10.93 -7.79
CA THR A 65 -35.86 -9.74 -6.94
C THR A 65 -36.12 -8.47 -7.77
N ASP A 66 -36.27 -7.35 -7.07
CA ASP A 66 -36.24 -5.99 -7.61
C ASP A 66 -34.98 -5.71 -8.41
N GLN A 67 -35.11 -4.83 -9.41
CA GLN A 67 -33.99 -4.31 -10.18
C GLN A 67 -33.02 -3.56 -9.27
N PHE A 68 -31.72 -3.74 -9.51
CA PHE A 68 -30.69 -2.96 -8.82
C PHE A 68 -30.81 -1.48 -9.23
N ASP A 69 -30.90 -0.57 -8.25
CA ASP A 69 -30.91 0.87 -8.47
C ASP A 69 -29.57 1.50 -8.06
N PRO A 70 -28.67 1.81 -9.02
CA PRO A 70 -27.35 2.36 -8.72
C PRO A 70 -27.39 3.76 -8.09
N SER A 71 -28.55 4.43 -8.12
CA SER A 71 -28.74 5.75 -7.53
C SER A 71 -29.01 5.68 -6.02
N ARG A 72 -29.42 4.52 -5.50
CA ARG A 72 -29.73 4.34 -4.08
C ARG A 72 -28.52 3.77 -3.35
N LYS A 73 -27.74 4.67 -2.74
CA LYS A 73 -26.74 4.31 -1.73
C LYS A 73 -27.35 4.50 -0.36
N ASN A 74 -27.24 3.52 0.53
CA ASN A 74 -27.65 3.70 1.92
C ASN A 74 -26.56 4.52 2.64
N ILE A 75 -26.61 5.84 2.53
CA ILE A 75 -25.68 6.78 3.20
C ILE A 75 -26.08 6.97 4.68
N LYS A 76 -26.29 5.87 5.40
CA LYS A 76 -26.51 5.89 6.86
C LYS A 76 -25.40 5.12 7.58
N ALA A 77 -24.16 5.55 7.41
CA ALA A 77 -23.03 5.15 8.27
C ALA A 77 -21.86 6.15 8.27
N LYS A 78 -22.10 7.46 8.07
CA LYS A 78 -21.11 8.54 8.30
C LYS A 78 -21.73 9.84 8.81
N SER A 79 -22.74 9.77 9.67
CA SER A 79 -23.24 10.94 10.39
C SER A 79 -23.27 10.65 11.88
N ASN A 80 -22.08 10.68 12.49
CA ASN A 80 -21.89 10.98 13.91
C ASN A 80 -20.41 11.31 14.17
N GLU A 81 -19.85 12.24 13.39
CA GLU A 81 -18.63 12.98 13.77
C GLU A 81 -18.73 14.41 13.21
N ALA A 82 -19.74 15.14 13.68
CA ALA A 82 -19.87 16.58 13.40
C ALA A 82 -20.38 17.33 14.64
N SER A 83 -19.78 17.08 15.81
CA SER A 83 -19.89 17.97 16.98
C SER A 83 -18.99 17.46 18.10
N ASP A 84 -17.71 17.84 18.07
CA ASP A 84 -17.05 18.53 19.20
C ASP A 84 -15.57 18.76 18.89
N LYS A 85 -15.26 20.01 18.53
CA LYS A 85 -13.89 20.53 18.56
C LYS A 85 -13.50 20.73 20.02
N LYS A 86 -12.91 19.71 20.65
CA LYS A 86 -12.07 19.87 21.85
C LYS A 86 -11.23 18.60 22.08
N ASN A 87 -9.92 18.73 21.85
CA ASN A 87 -8.84 17.85 22.31
C ASN A 87 -9.11 16.34 22.23
N LEU A 88 -9.10 15.79 21.02
CA LEU A 88 -8.90 14.35 20.79
C LEU A 88 -7.45 14.13 20.36
N GLU A 89 -6.70 13.39 21.16
CA GLU A 89 -5.39 12.86 20.77
C GLU A 89 -5.54 12.02 19.48
N PRO A 90 -4.53 11.99 18.60
CA PRO A 90 -4.67 11.32 17.31
C PRO A 90 -4.92 9.82 17.52
N LEU A 91 -6.10 9.35 17.12
CA LEU A 91 -6.42 7.92 17.06
C LEU A 91 -5.40 7.21 16.16
N ALA A 92 -4.83 6.12 16.65
CA ALA A 92 -3.75 5.35 16.03
C ALA A 92 -4.14 4.56 14.75
N CYS A 93 -5.34 4.77 14.21
CA CYS A 93 -5.90 3.99 13.09
C CYS A 93 -6.11 4.86 11.84
N GLY A 94 -5.02 5.41 11.29
CA GLY A 94 -5.01 6.00 9.94
C GLY A 94 -4.69 4.96 8.87
N CYS A 95 -5.26 5.10 7.66
CA CYS A 95 -4.77 4.37 6.49
C CYS A 95 -3.26 4.65 6.34
N PRO A 96 -2.40 3.69 5.96
CA PRO A 96 -0.95 3.92 5.95
C PRO A 96 -0.51 5.17 5.17
N GLY A 97 -1.24 5.55 4.11
CA GLY A 97 -0.99 6.79 3.36
C GLY A 97 -1.30 8.09 4.11
N THR A 98 -2.21 8.08 5.08
CA THR A 98 -2.48 9.23 5.97
C THR A 98 -1.42 9.38 7.05
N ALA A 99 -0.64 8.33 7.32
CA ALA A 99 0.56 8.38 8.14
C ALA A 99 1.82 8.76 7.36
N SER A 100 1.65 9.41 6.19
CA SER A 100 2.78 9.86 5.37
C SER A 100 3.61 10.88 6.12
N LYS A 101 4.92 10.66 6.18
CA LYS A 101 5.85 11.56 6.86
C LYS A 101 7.22 11.56 6.20
N SER A 102 7.86 12.71 6.23
CA SER A 102 9.30 12.83 6.02
C SER A 102 10.04 12.46 7.30
N ILE A 103 11.15 11.72 7.17
CA ILE A 103 12.01 11.30 8.26
C ILE A 103 13.18 12.27 8.31
N GLN A 104 13.23 13.11 9.35
CA GLN A 104 14.42 13.91 9.64
C GLN A 104 15.45 13.02 10.34
N ARG A 105 16.60 12.83 9.71
CA ARG A 105 17.75 12.16 10.33
C ARG A 105 18.58 13.21 11.05
N THR A 106 18.43 13.31 12.36
CA THR A 106 19.43 13.98 13.18
C THR A 106 20.71 13.15 13.12
N ALA A 107 21.85 13.76 12.84
CA ALA A 107 23.15 13.09 12.91
C ALA A 107 23.51 12.81 14.38
N GLN A 108 22.77 11.92 15.02
CA GLN A 108 23.13 11.34 16.30
C GLN A 108 23.40 9.87 16.04
N ILE A 109 24.68 9.58 15.80
CA ILE A 109 25.23 8.27 16.11
C ILE A 109 25.20 8.17 17.64
N GLU A 110 24.01 7.92 18.20
CA GLU A 110 23.96 7.27 19.50
C GLU A 110 24.48 5.87 19.22
N SER A 111 25.72 5.66 19.66
CA SER A 111 26.28 4.34 19.87
C SER A 111 25.19 3.49 20.52
N LEU A 112 24.50 2.66 19.71
CA LEU A 112 23.73 1.56 20.27
C LEU A 112 24.77 0.76 21.05
N GLY A 113 24.70 0.90 22.37
CA GLY A 113 25.43 0.06 23.30
C GLY A 113 24.97 -1.35 23.04
N VAL A 114 25.68 -2.03 22.12
CA VAL A 114 25.66 -3.48 22.05
C VAL A 114 26.02 -3.92 23.45
N LEU A 115 25.08 -4.57 24.11
CA LEU A 115 25.26 -5.30 25.36
C LEU A 115 26.48 -6.20 25.19
N THR A 116 27.65 -5.72 25.59
CA THR A 116 28.90 -6.49 25.64
C THR A 116 29.19 -6.79 27.09
N SER A 117 28.34 -7.63 27.68
CA SER A 117 28.83 -8.53 28.72
C SER A 117 29.66 -9.61 28.05
N GLN A 118 30.93 -9.32 27.77
CA GLN A 118 32.07 -10.20 28.02
C GLN A 118 33.32 -9.66 27.34
N GLN A 119 34.34 -9.43 28.18
CA GLN A 119 35.71 -9.13 27.77
C GLN A 119 36.25 -10.29 26.93
N VAL A 120 36.48 -10.05 25.63
CA VAL A 120 37.40 -10.86 24.84
C VAL A 120 38.40 -9.89 24.22
N LYS A 121 39.64 -9.92 24.73
CA LYS A 121 40.79 -9.31 24.07
C LYS A 121 41.04 -10.09 22.77
N HIS A 122 41.02 -9.46 21.59
CA HIS A 122 41.93 -9.75 20.47
C HIS A 122 41.63 -8.84 19.24
N GLU A 123 42.70 -8.19 18.76
CA GLU A 123 42.95 -7.59 17.42
C GLU A 123 42.11 -6.37 16.94
N PRO A 124 42.71 -5.46 16.13
CA PRO A 124 42.05 -4.25 15.65
C PRO A 124 41.05 -4.61 14.56
N VAL A 125 39.84 -4.98 14.96
CA VAL A 125 38.69 -5.07 14.07
C VAL A 125 38.43 -3.66 13.53
N ALA A 126 38.48 -3.50 12.21
CA ALA A 126 38.09 -2.28 11.51
C ALA A 126 36.79 -1.74 12.14
N SER A 127 36.79 -0.47 12.51
CA SER A 127 35.71 0.18 13.26
C SER A 127 34.34 -0.30 12.77
N ILE A 128 33.61 -1.02 13.62
CA ILE A 128 32.23 -1.45 13.38
C ILE A 128 31.37 -0.18 13.42
N GLY A 129 31.41 0.59 12.32
CA GLY A 129 30.53 1.71 12.11
C GLY A 129 29.13 1.16 11.91
N LEU A 130 28.20 1.50 12.80
CA LEU A 130 26.79 1.22 12.61
C LEU A 130 26.35 1.86 11.29
N ILE A 131 25.89 1.05 10.33
CA ILE A 131 25.33 1.54 9.08
C ILE A 131 23.95 2.10 9.38
N GLY A 132 23.82 3.42 9.34
CA GLY A 132 22.54 4.12 9.51
C GLY A 132 21.61 3.88 8.32
N SER A 133 20.31 3.84 8.58
CA SER A 133 19.32 3.80 7.51
C SER A 133 19.25 5.14 6.77
N GLU A 134 19.31 5.09 5.44
CA GLU A 134 19.26 6.26 4.55
C GLU A 134 17.81 6.64 4.14
N LEU A 135 16.79 5.92 4.65
CA LEU A 135 15.38 6.16 4.28
C LEU A 135 14.88 7.51 4.83
N MET A 136 14.27 8.33 3.96
CA MET A 136 13.85 9.70 4.26
C MET A 136 12.33 9.90 4.32
N GLN A 137 11.53 8.87 4.10
CA GLN A 137 10.08 8.96 4.07
C GLN A 137 9.39 7.64 4.45
N TRP A 138 8.13 7.73 4.84
CA TRP A 138 7.26 6.58 5.11
C TRP A 138 5.82 6.92 4.70
N PRO A 139 5.00 5.96 4.20
CA PRO A 139 5.33 4.58 3.86
C PRO A 139 6.17 4.45 2.58
N VAL A 140 6.66 3.25 2.28
CA VAL A 140 7.42 2.96 1.05
C VAL A 140 6.66 2.11 0.03
N GLN A 141 5.65 1.34 0.43
CA GLN A 141 4.89 0.52 -0.53
C GLN A 141 4.12 1.42 -1.50
N LEU A 142 4.25 1.18 -2.80
CA LEU A 142 3.60 1.97 -3.85
C LEU A 142 2.07 2.02 -3.69
N ARG A 143 1.46 0.93 -3.22
CA ARG A 143 0.01 0.86 -2.90
C ARG A 143 -0.41 1.76 -1.73
N LEU A 144 0.51 2.05 -0.82
CA LEU A 144 0.23 2.75 0.44
C LEU A 144 0.60 4.23 0.38
N VAL A 145 1.55 4.63 -0.47
CA VAL A 145 1.93 6.03 -0.60
C VAL A 145 0.81 6.88 -1.21
N SER A 146 0.67 8.09 -0.68
CA SER A 146 -0.19 9.12 -1.28
C SER A 146 0.58 9.83 -2.40
N PRO A 147 0.04 9.96 -3.62
CA PRO A 147 0.67 10.72 -4.69
C PRO A 147 0.90 12.20 -4.36
N ASN A 148 0.07 12.74 -3.47
CA ASN A 148 0.15 14.12 -2.99
C ASN A 148 1.08 14.28 -1.77
N ALA A 149 1.89 13.28 -1.42
CA ALA A 149 2.77 13.38 -0.27
C ALA A 149 3.88 14.42 -0.52
N PRO A 150 4.14 15.34 0.42
CA PRO A 150 4.99 16.52 0.18
C PRO A 150 6.45 16.18 -0.13
N TYR A 151 6.92 15.00 0.28
CA TYR A 151 8.28 14.56 -0.01
C TYR A 151 8.52 14.24 -1.49
N PHE A 152 7.48 14.07 -2.31
CA PHE A 152 7.65 13.85 -3.76
C PHE A 152 8.01 15.12 -4.53
N LYS A 153 7.78 16.30 -3.95
CA LYS A 153 8.13 17.56 -4.61
C LYS A 153 9.65 17.68 -4.76
N ASP A 154 10.11 17.99 -5.97
CA ASP A 154 11.53 18.22 -6.28
C ASP A 154 12.44 17.00 -5.97
N ALA A 155 11.89 15.79 -6.03
CA ALA A 155 12.54 14.57 -5.57
C ALA A 155 13.28 13.79 -6.67
N ASP A 156 14.39 13.17 -6.29
CA ASP A 156 14.95 12.02 -7.01
C ASP A 156 14.19 10.76 -6.58
N LEU A 157 13.52 10.09 -7.53
CA LEU A 157 12.62 8.97 -7.25
C LEU A 157 13.33 7.63 -7.48
N LEU A 158 13.36 6.80 -6.44
CA LEU A 158 13.75 5.39 -6.52
C LEU A 158 12.49 4.52 -6.56
N ILE A 159 12.34 3.70 -7.59
CA ILE A 159 11.31 2.68 -7.72
C ILE A 159 11.99 1.32 -7.70
N ALA A 160 11.78 0.52 -6.66
CA ALA A 160 12.53 -0.71 -6.46
C ALA A 160 11.63 -1.95 -6.29
N ALA A 161 12.06 -3.07 -6.87
CA ALA A 161 11.38 -4.35 -6.63
C ALA A 161 11.63 -4.83 -5.19
N ASP A 162 10.62 -5.38 -4.51
CA ASP A 162 10.67 -5.72 -3.08
C ASP A 162 11.92 -6.52 -2.68
N CYS A 163 12.32 -7.52 -3.48
CA CYS A 163 13.47 -8.37 -3.17
C CYS A 163 14.84 -7.68 -3.28
N THR A 164 14.94 -6.52 -3.93
CA THR A 164 16.23 -5.90 -4.26
C THR A 164 17.02 -5.47 -3.02
N ALA A 165 16.34 -4.88 -2.03
CA ALA A 165 16.95 -4.46 -0.78
C ALA A 165 17.36 -5.65 0.11
N PHE A 166 16.74 -6.82 -0.08
CA PHE A 166 17.11 -8.04 0.64
C PHE A 166 18.24 -8.81 -0.06
N ALA A 167 18.35 -8.69 -1.38
CA ALA A 167 19.41 -9.33 -2.16
C ALA A 167 20.73 -8.52 -2.15
N TYR A 168 20.65 -7.19 -2.25
CA TYR A 168 21.82 -6.32 -2.33
C TYR A 168 22.11 -5.65 -0.98
N GLY A 169 23.21 -6.02 -0.32
CA GLY A 169 23.48 -5.59 1.07
C GLY A 169 23.64 -4.08 1.25
N ASP A 170 24.26 -3.38 0.29
CA ASP A 170 24.55 -1.94 0.37
C ASP A 170 23.39 -1.06 -0.18
N PHE A 171 22.17 -1.59 -0.26
CA PHE A 171 21.05 -0.94 -0.95
C PHE A 171 20.70 0.44 -0.41
N HIS A 172 20.82 0.62 0.90
CA HIS A 172 20.59 1.93 1.52
C HIS A 172 21.57 2.99 1.01
N ARG A 173 22.86 2.64 0.95
CA ARG A 173 23.92 3.58 0.56
C ARG A 173 23.88 3.89 -0.92
N ASP A 174 23.70 2.88 -1.75
CA ASP A 174 23.89 3.01 -3.19
C ASP A 174 22.60 3.43 -3.93
N PHE A 175 21.43 3.05 -3.40
CA PHE A 175 20.15 3.34 -4.07
C PHE A 175 19.25 4.31 -3.28
N ILE A 176 19.03 4.08 -1.98
CA ILE A 176 18.07 4.87 -1.18
C ILE A 176 18.61 6.27 -0.86
N LYS A 177 19.90 6.41 -0.60
CA LYS A 177 20.51 7.68 -0.17
C LYS A 177 20.15 8.84 -1.09
N GLY A 178 19.54 9.86 -0.49
CA GLY A 178 19.12 11.08 -1.17
C GLY A 178 17.89 10.93 -2.07
N LYS A 179 17.23 9.77 -2.09
CA LYS A 179 16.08 9.50 -2.96
C LYS A 179 14.82 9.19 -2.17
N VAL A 180 13.68 9.66 -2.70
CA VAL A 180 12.37 9.18 -2.26
C VAL A 180 12.18 7.78 -2.82
N THR A 181 11.96 6.82 -1.94
CA THR A 181 11.87 5.39 -2.28
C THR A 181 10.43 4.90 -2.27
N VAL A 182 10.00 4.29 -3.37
CA VAL A 182 8.79 3.48 -3.44
C VAL A 182 9.14 2.06 -3.89
N ILE A 183 8.45 1.07 -3.30
CA ILE A 183 8.66 -0.34 -3.59
C ILE A 183 7.38 -1.03 -4.06
N GLY A 184 7.54 -2.09 -4.84
CA GLY A 184 6.45 -2.98 -5.24
C GLY A 184 6.96 -4.26 -5.89
N CYS A 185 6.07 -5.21 -6.13
CA CYS A 185 6.41 -6.46 -6.79
C CYS A 185 5.47 -6.71 -7.97
N PRO A 186 5.93 -6.60 -9.23
CA PRO A 186 5.06 -6.76 -10.41
C PRO A 186 4.43 -8.16 -10.57
N LYS A 187 4.87 -9.13 -9.76
CA LYS A 187 4.29 -10.48 -9.69
C LYS A 187 3.14 -10.59 -8.67
N LEU A 188 3.21 -9.80 -7.59
CA LEU A 188 2.24 -9.83 -6.49
C LEU A 188 1.26 -8.66 -6.59
N ASP A 189 1.65 -7.60 -7.28
CA ASP A 189 0.87 -6.40 -7.49
C ASP A 189 0.15 -6.37 -8.83
N ASP A 190 -0.86 -5.51 -8.91
CA ASP A 190 -1.50 -5.17 -10.17
C ASP A 190 -0.62 -4.17 -10.93
N ASN A 191 -0.13 -4.57 -12.10
CA ASN A 191 0.80 -3.76 -12.90
C ASN A 191 0.11 -2.52 -13.50
N GLN A 192 -1.17 -2.60 -13.82
CA GLN A 192 -1.91 -1.45 -14.34
C GLN A 192 -2.12 -0.42 -13.25
N TYR A 193 -2.51 -0.86 -12.05
CA TYR A 193 -2.59 -0.01 -10.87
C TYR A 193 -1.26 0.67 -10.57
N ASN A 194 -0.15 -0.08 -10.59
CA ASN A 194 1.18 0.47 -10.37
C ASN A 194 1.53 1.53 -11.42
N THR A 195 1.26 1.24 -12.70
CA THR A 195 1.45 2.19 -13.81
C THR A 195 0.66 3.48 -13.57
N ASP A 196 -0.62 3.37 -13.23
CA ASP A 196 -1.51 4.51 -13.03
C ASP A 196 -1.10 5.33 -11.80
N LYS A 197 -0.71 4.66 -10.72
CA LYS A 197 -0.23 5.30 -9.49
C LYS A 197 1.08 6.05 -9.70
N ILE A 198 2.03 5.45 -10.41
CA ILE A 198 3.30 6.10 -10.76
C ILE A 198 3.01 7.29 -11.68
N ALA A 199 2.16 7.13 -12.70
CA ALA A 199 1.80 8.23 -13.60
C ALA A 199 1.19 9.40 -12.82
N GLN A 200 0.33 9.11 -11.84
CA GLN A 200 -0.22 10.13 -10.95
C GLN A 200 0.87 10.86 -10.14
N ILE A 201 1.81 10.12 -9.54
CA ILE A 201 2.96 10.71 -8.82
C ILE A 201 3.76 11.63 -9.75
N LEU A 202 4.04 11.19 -10.99
CA LEU A 202 4.80 11.97 -11.97
C LEU A 202 4.05 13.21 -12.47
N SER A 203 2.72 13.15 -12.60
CA SER A 203 1.91 14.29 -13.06
C SER A 203 1.62 15.32 -11.98
N GLU A 204 1.60 14.91 -10.71
CA GLU A 204 1.29 15.79 -9.57
C GLU A 204 2.54 16.40 -8.91
N ASN A 205 3.75 15.96 -9.31
CA ASN A 205 5.00 16.38 -8.67
C ASN A 205 6.13 16.64 -9.66
N ASP A 206 7.00 17.59 -9.34
CA ASP A 206 8.22 17.88 -10.10
C ASP A 206 9.34 16.89 -9.77
N ILE A 207 9.24 15.66 -10.29
CA ILE A 207 10.28 14.63 -10.12
C ILE A 207 11.52 15.00 -10.94
N LYS A 208 12.71 14.95 -10.33
CA LYS A 208 13.98 15.35 -10.96
C LYS A 208 14.65 14.22 -11.71
N SER A 209 14.56 13.00 -11.20
CA SER A 209 15.12 11.80 -11.82
C SER A 209 14.38 10.55 -11.37
N ILE A 210 14.48 9.49 -12.16
CA ILE A 210 13.90 8.18 -11.84
C ILE A 210 15.00 7.13 -11.93
N THR A 211 15.20 6.39 -10.84
CA THR A 211 16.01 5.17 -10.81
C THR A 211 15.08 3.99 -10.59
N VAL A 212 15.14 2.99 -11.46
CA VAL A 212 14.39 1.73 -11.31
C VAL A 212 15.36 0.61 -11.01
N VAL A 213 15.16 -0.09 -9.88
CA VAL A 213 15.99 -1.24 -9.49
C VAL A 213 15.14 -2.50 -9.49
N ARG A 214 15.56 -3.51 -10.26
CA ARG A 214 14.86 -4.80 -10.39
C ARG A 214 15.77 -5.98 -10.09
N MET A 215 15.19 -7.13 -9.78
CA MET A 215 15.93 -8.39 -9.78
C MET A 215 16.09 -8.94 -11.20
N GLU A 216 17.14 -9.71 -11.48
CA GLU A 216 17.43 -10.32 -12.80
C GLU A 216 16.31 -11.26 -13.30
N VAL A 217 15.52 -11.81 -12.39
CA VAL A 217 14.44 -12.74 -12.67
C VAL A 217 13.36 -12.16 -13.59
N PRO A 218 12.72 -13.00 -14.44
CA PRO A 218 11.75 -12.53 -15.42
C PRO A 218 10.52 -11.88 -14.79
N CYS A 219 10.13 -12.28 -13.58
CA CYS A 219 8.97 -11.72 -12.91
C CYS A 219 9.10 -10.21 -12.63
N CYS A 220 10.32 -9.67 -12.54
CA CYS A 220 10.53 -8.23 -12.31
C CYS A 220 10.43 -7.37 -13.58
N GLY A 221 10.26 -7.96 -14.77
CA GLY A 221 10.13 -7.19 -16.02
C GLY A 221 8.92 -6.26 -16.03
N GLY A 222 7.84 -6.62 -15.34
CA GLY A 222 6.62 -5.80 -15.26
C GLY A 222 6.84 -4.43 -14.60
N MET A 223 7.82 -4.30 -13.70
CA MET A 223 8.12 -3.01 -13.05
C MET A 223 8.69 -2.00 -14.04
N ILE A 224 9.63 -2.43 -14.88
CA ILE A 224 10.22 -1.56 -15.91
C ILE A 224 9.15 -1.09 -16.89
N GLN A 225 8.26 -2.00 -17.32
CA GLN A 225 7.16 -1.64 -18.21
C GLN A 225 6.20 -0.67 -17.54
N ALA A 226 5.83 -0.89 -16.28
CA ALA A 226 4.95 0.00 -15.54
C ALA A 226 5.53 1.42 -15.43
N VAL A 227 6.82 1.57 -15.14
CA VAL A 227 7.48 2.88 -15.04
C VAL A 227 7.53 3.57 -16.40
N ARG A 228 7.96 2.86 -17.46
CA ARG A 228 8.02 3.43 -18.82
C ARG A 228 6.65 3.89 -19.32
N GLN A 229 5.62 3.07 -19.12
CA GLN A 229 4.25 3.43 -19.49
C GLN A 229 3.72 4.59 -18.65
N ALA A 230 4.07 4.66 -17.36
CA ALA A 230 3.72 5.76 -16.50
C ALA A 230 4.35 7.08 -16.97
N MET A 231 5.64 7.07 -17.36
CA MET A 231 6.31 8.24 -17.92
C MET A 231 5.64 8.72 -19.21
N LEU A 232 5.29 7.79 -20.11
CA LEU A 232 4.55 8.12 -21.34
C LEU A 232 3.19 8.74 -21.04
N LYS A 233 2.44 8.13 -20.11
CA LYS A 233 1.10 8.59 -19.71
C LYS A 233 1.14 9.96 -19.05
N ALA A 234 2.15 10.22 -18.21
CA ALA A 234 2.36 11.49 -17.53
C ALA A 234 3.05 12.54 -18.41
N GLN A 235 3.47 12.18 -19.63
CA GLN A 235 4.29 13.03 -20.52
C GLN A 235 5.54 13.58 -19.80
N CYS A 236 6.14 12.75 -18.93
CA CYS A 236 7.26 13.12 -18.09
C CYS A 236 8.58 12.69 -18.75
N ILE A 237 9.50 13.64 -18.94
CA ILE A 237 10.84 13.39 -19.48
C ILE A 237 11.86 13.86 -18.44
N VAL A 238 12.51 12.90 -17.79
CA VAL A 238 13.52 13.11 -16.74
C VAL A 238 14.67 12.13 -16.93
N PRO A 239 15.88 12.40 -16.40
CA PRO A 239 16.93 11.41 -16.30
C PRO A 239 16.41 10.09 -15.73
N TYR A 240 16.65 9.01 -16.46
CA TYR A 240 16.09 7.69 -16.17
C TYR A 240 17.19 6.64 -16.18
N THR A 241 17.30 5.86 -15.09
CA THR A 241 18.31 4.82 -14.91
C THR A 241 17.65 3.50 -14.54
N GLU A 242 18.05 2.41 -15.20
CA GLU A 242 17.64 1.04 -14.87
C GLU A 242 18.83 0.27 -14.31
N VAL A 243 18.63 -0.42 -13.19
CA VAL A 243 19.65 -1.24 -12.55
C VAL A 243 19.09 -2.63 -12.29
N THR A 244 19.86 -3.66 -12.63
CA THR A 244 19.49 -5.06 -12.38
C THR A 244 20.36 -5.65 -11.28
N ILE A 245 19.73 -6.27 -10.29
CA ILE A 245 20.37 -7.02 -9.21
C ILE A 245 20.21 -8.51 -9.47
N SER A 246 21.32 -9.24 -9.51
CA SER A 246 21.31 -10.70 -9.61
C SER A 246 20.77 -11.36 -8.34
N SER A 247 20.33 -12.61 -8.46
CA SER A 247 19.91 -13.45 -7.32
C SER A 247 21.03 -13.71 -6.31
N GLU A 248 22.28 -13.49 -6.71
CA GLU A 248 23.48 -13.52 -5.85
C GLU A 248 23.84 -12.16 -5.25
N GLY A 249 23.03 -11.11 -5.45
CA GLY A 249 23.24 -9.81 -4.81
C GLY A 249 24.30 -8.92 -5.47
N ARG A 250 24.57 -9.11 -6.77
CA ARG A 250 25.47 -8.24 -7.57
C ARG A 250 24.68 -7.36 -8.53
N VAL A 251 25.18 -6.14 -8.77
CA VAL A 251 24.71 -5.28 -9.87
C VAL A 251 25.18 -5.83 -11.21
N LEU A 252 24.30 -5.86 -12.21
CA LEU A 252 24.55 -6.29 -13.60
C LEU A 252 24.61 -5.10 -14.57
#